data_AF-A0A352MHS3-F1
#
_entry.id   AF-A0A352MHS3-F1
#
_cell.length_a   1.000
_cell.length_b   1.000
_cell.length_c   1.000
_cell.angle_alpha   90.00
_cell.angle_beta   90.00
_cell.angle_gamma   90.00
#
_symmetry.space_group_name_H-M   'P 1'
#
loop_
_entity.id
_entity.type
_entity.pdbx_description
1 polymer ?
#
loop_
_entity_poly.entity_id
_entity_poly.type
_entity_poly.pdbx_seq_one_letter_code
_entity_poly.pdbx_strand_id
1 'polypeptide(L)'
;MKRAFYLCFLLLASCATTKQSDVREDSLILTRKYVGNFVEYRQHIPEKFGEPYLIWIKTTMDSTYGKISAYADRCDFKQGDRLYIKRIMLSPGPVSTYWEYQVESDDNSIFYKLSEFQHDRKNLIRNWF
;
A
#
# COMPACT_ATOMS: atom_id res chain seq x y z
N MET A 1 -26.99 11.04 -56.52
CA MET A 1 -27.60 11.13 -55.17
C MET A 1 -27.54 9.83 -54.34
N LYS A 2 -27.56 8.63 -54.93
CA LYS A 2 -27.51 7.36 -54.16
C LYS A 2 -26.15 7.09 -53.47
N ARG A 3 -25.02 7.50 -54.06
CA ARG A 3 -23.66 7.29 -53.51
C ARG A 3 -23.38 8.10 -52.23
N ALA A 4 -23.95 9.30 -52.11
CA ALA A 4 -23.83 10.11 -50.90
C ALA A 4 -24.58 9.50 -49.71
N PHE A 5 -25.68 8.78 -50.00
CA PHE A 5 -26.47 8.09 -48.98
C PHE A 5 -25.70 6.93 -48.33
N TYR A 6 -24.92 6.17 -49.11
CA TYR A 6 -24.06 5.10 -48.59
C TYR A 6 -22.90 5.62 -47.72
N LEU A 7 -22.36 6.81 -48.04
CA LEU A 7 -21.32 7.45 -47.23
C LEU A 7 -21.83 7.92 -45.86
N CYS A 8 -23.06 8.43 -45.78
CA CYS A 8 -23.67 8.79 -44.50
C CYS A 8 -23.91 7.57 -43.59
N PHE A 9 -24.28 6.42 -44.16
CA PHE A 9 -24.52 5.21 -43.38
C PHE A 9 -23.25 4.62 -42.74
N LEU A 10 -22.10 4.77 -43.41
CA LEU A 10 -20.79 4.36 -42.87
C LEU A 10 -20.33 5.25 -41.71
N LEU A 11 -20.64 6.55 -41.73
CA LEU A 11 -20.25 7.48 -40.66
C LEU A 11 -21.05 7.28 -39.36
N LEU A 12 -22.31 6.83 -39.46
CA LEU A 12 -23.16 6.58 -38.29
C LEU A 12 -22.78 5.29 -37.53
N ALA A 13 -22.16 4.32 -38.20
CA ALA A 13 -21.68 3.08 -37.56
C ALA A 13 -20.42 3.28 -36.71
N SER A 14 -19.70 4.41 -36.87
CA SER A 14 -18.49 4.71 -36.09
C SER A 14 -18.80 5.32 -34.71
N CYS A 15 -20.06 5.66 -34.43
CA CYS A 15 -20.54 5.99 -33.09
C CYS A 15 -21.11 4.75 -32.39
N ALA A 16 -20.36 3.65 -32.38
CA ALA A 16 -20.62 2.60 -31.43
C ALA A 16 -20.28 3.15 -30.04
N THR A 17 -21.31 3.39 -29.21
CA THR A 17 -21.09 3.57 -27.78
C THR A 17 -20.36 2.33 -27.29
N THR A 18 -19.06 2.47 -27.04
CA THR A 18 -18.36 1.45 -26.29
C THR A 18 -19.07 1.46 -24.94
N LYS A 19 -19.76 0.37 -24.60
CA LYS A 19 -20.01 0.11 -23.18
C LYS A 19 -18.62 -0.09 -22.63
N GLN A 20 -18.05 0.99 -22.09
CA GLN A 20 -16.95 0.90 -21.17
C GLN A 20 -17.38 -0.19 -20.21
N SER A 21 -16.64 -1.31 -20.21
CA SER A 21 -16.84 -2.36 -19.24
C SER A 21 -17.05 -1.66 -17.91
N ASP A 22 -18.18 -1.96 -17.26
CA ASP A 22 -18.43 -1.61 -15.86
C ASP A 22 -17.45 -2.40 -14.99
N VAL A 23 -16.15 -2.21 -15.27
CA VAL A 23 -15.10 -2.30 -14.28
C VAL A 23 -15.46 -1.13 -13.40
N ARG A 24 -16.24 -1.42 -12.35
CA ARG A 24 -16.38 -0.51 -11.23
C ARG A 24 -14.96 -0.06 -10.89
N GLU A 25 -14.63 1.17 -11.27
CA GLU A 25 -13.54 1.96 -10.70
C GLU A 25 -13.87 2.30 -9.23
N ASP A 26 -14.64 1.45 -8.55
CA ASP A 26 -14.72 1.43 -7.11
C ASP A 26 -13.32 1.01 -6.62
N SER A 27 -12.49 2.02 -6.40
CA SER A 27 -11.30 1.97 -5.57
C SER A 27 -10.12 1.13 -6.06
N LEU A 28 -9.32 1.69 -6.96
CA LEU A 28 -7.89 1.73 -6.65
C LEU A 28 -7.70 2.69 -5.45
N ILE A 29 -8.28 2.35 -4.28
CA ILE A 29 -7.75 2.85 -3.01
C ILE A 29 -6.29 2.45 -3.09
N LEU A 30 -5.36 3.40 -3.10
CA LEU A 30 -3.93 3.13 -3.04
C LEU A 30 -3.70 2.28 -1.79
N THR A 31 -3.77 0.96 -1.95
CA THR A 31 -3.56 -0.01 -0.88
C THR A 31 -2.08 -0.17 -0.65
N ARG A 32 -1.22 0.38 -1.51
CA ARG A 32 0.24 0.23 -1.47
C ARG A 32 0.91 1.57 -1.80
N LYS A 33 1.80 2.04 -0.93
CA LYS A 33 2.53 3.30 -1.09
C LYS A 33 4.03 3.05 -1.00
N TYR A 34 4.79 3.51 -1.99
CA TYR A 34 6.26 3.45 -1.93
C TYR A 34 6.79 4.35 -0.81
N VAL A 35 7.68 3.81 0.03
CA VAL A 35 8.22 4.50 1.22
C VAL A 35 9.75 4.55 1.23
N GLY A 36 10.39 4.36 0.08
CA GLY A 36 11.83 4.45 -0.08
C GLY A 36 12.52 3.09 -0.16
N ASN A 37 13.82 3.14 -0.35
CA ASN A 37 14.67 1.95 -0.34
C ASN A 37 15.15 1.69 1.10
N PHE A 38 15.22 0.43 1.49
CA PHE A 38 15.77 0.01 2.77
C PHE A 38 17.22 0.44 2.93
N VAL A 39 17.53 1.09 4.06
CA VAL A 39 18.88 1.56 4.40
C VAL A 39 19.47 0.70 5.52
N GLU A 40 18.79 0.65 6.66
CA GLU A 40 19.20 -0.06 7.86
C GLU A 40 18.00 -0.30 8.76
N TYR A 41 18.16 -1.16 9.76
CA TYR A 41 17.20 -1.31 10.84
C TYR A 41 17.87 -1.32 12.20
N ARG A 42 17.07 -1.01 13.23
CA ARG A 42 17.44 -1.25 14.63
C ARG A 42 16.40 -2.15 15.27
N GLN A 43 16.86 -3.13 16.04
CA GLN A 43 15.98 -3.95 16.85
C GLN A 43 15.73 -3.24 18.18
N HIS A 44 14.46 -3.22 18.60
CA HIS A 44 14.05 -2.82 19.94
C HIS A 44 13.68 -4.06 20.73
N ILE A 45 14.45 -4.33 21.78
CA ILE A 45 14.21 -5.44 22.70
C ILE A 45 13.11 -5.00 23.67
N PRO A 46 12.04 -5.78 23.86
CA PRO A 46 10.97 -5.44 24.79
C PRO A 46 11.49 -5.28 26.22
N GLU A 47 10.99 -4.28 26.95
CA GLU A 47 11.41 -4.01 28.33
C GLU A 47 10.72 -4.97 29.32
N LYS A 48 9.53 -5.47 28.97
CA LYS A 48 8.74 -6.37 29.81
C LYS A 48 8.48 -7.70 29.12
N PHE A 49 8.41 -8.75 29.94
CA PHE A 49 8.00 -10.07 29.48
C PHE A 49 6.57 -10.03 28.93
N GLY A 50 6.38 -10.50 27.69
CA GLY A 50 5.09 -10.53 27.01
C GLY A 50 4.85 -9.37 26.04
N GLU A 51 5.71 -8.37 26.01
CA GLU A 51 5.68 -7.32 24.97
C GLU A 51 6.29 -7.84 23.66
N PRO A 52 5.73 -7.48 22.48
CA PRO A 52 6.24 -7.97 21.20
C PRO A 52 7.55 -7.26 20.81
N TYR A 53 8.42 -7.98 20.10
CA TYR A 53 9.60 -7.39 19.49
C TYR A 53 9.22 -6.37 18.41
N LEU A 54 9.99 -5.30 18.33
CA LEU A 54 9.84 -4.26 17.32
C LEU A 54 11.15 -4.09 16.56
N ILE A 55 11.03 -3.81 15.27
CA ILE A 55 12.12 -3.32 14.43
C ILE A 55 11.80 -1.91 13.95
N TRP A 56 12.81 -1.04 13.94
CA TRP A 56 12.72 0.29 13.37
C TRP A 56 13.49 0.31 12.06
N ILE A 57 12.75 0.44 10.97
CA ILE A 57 13.25 0.41 9.62
C ILE A 57 13.47 1.85 9.15
N LYS A 58 14.68 2.13 8.69
CA LYS A 58 15.04 3.39 8.06
C LYS A 58 15.09 3.21 6.55
N THR A 59 14.50 4.16 5.84
CA THR A 59 14.47 4.17 4.38
C THR A 59 15.10 5.45 3.82
N THR A 60 15.29 5.49 2.50
CA THR A 60 15.72 6.71 1.81
C THR A 60 14.71 7.86 1.87
N MET A 61 13.47 7.59 2.30
CA MET A 61 12.42 8.60 2.47
C MET A 61 12.05 8.84 3.95
N ASP A 62 12.99 8.59 4.86
CA ASP A 62 12.85 8.85 6.30
C ASP A 62 12.49 10.31 6.62
N SER A 63 12.93 11.28 5.81
CA SER A 63 12.52 12.69 5.96
C SER A 63 11.02 12.92 5.75
N THR A 64 10.40 12.14 4.85
CA THR A 64 8.98 12.24 4.48
C THR A 64 8.10 11.41 5.40
N TYR A 65 8.48 10.15 5.63
CA TYR A 65 7.64 9.20 6.36
C TYR A 65 8.08 9.02 7.81
N GLY A 66 9.33 9.33 8.15
CA GLY A 66 9.94 8.93 9.42
C GLY A 66 10.29 7.44 9.46
N LYS A 67 10.86 7.02 10.58
CA LYS A 67 11.21 5.61 10.79
C LYS A 67 9.95 4.77 10.91
N ILE A 68 9.93 3.66 10.17
CA ILE A 68 8.83 2.71 10.16
C ILE A 68 9.04 1.75 11.31
N SER A 69 8.04 1.60 12.18
CA SER A 69 8.08 0.65 13.28
C SER A 69 7.18 -0.54 12.96
N ALA A 70 7.73 -1.75 13.04
CA ALA A 70 7.05 -2.99 12.68
C ALA A 70 7.30 -4.09 13.70
N TYR A 71 6.34 -4.99 13.87
CA TYR A 71 6.46 -6.16 14.74
C TYR A 71 7.28 -7.24 14.06
N ALA A 72 8.49 -7.45 14.56
CA ALA A 72 9.38 -8.54 14.15
C ALA A 72 10.51 -8.69 15.18
N ASP A 73 11.09 -9.88 15.27
CA ASP A 73 12.31 -10.15 16.01
C ASP A 73 13.56 -9.73 15.22
N ARG A 74 13.53 -9.86 13.88
CA ARG A 74 14.60 -9.48 12.96
C ARG A 74 14.05 -8.84 11.68
N CYS A 75 14.91 -8.17 10.94
CA CYS A 75 14.59 -7.60 9.63
C CYS A 75 15.33 -8.35 8.53
N ASP A 76 14.58 -8.94 7.60
CA ASP A 76 15.11 -9.73 6.48
C ASP A 76 15.28 -8.89 5.20
N PHE A 77 14.85 -7.62 5.20
CA PHE A 77 15.11 -6.68 4.11
C PHE A 77 16.61 -6.47 3.90
N LYS A 78 17.00 -6.34 2.64
CA LYS A 78 18.38 -6.12 2.21
C LYS A 78 18.58 -4.66 1.80
N GLN A 79 19.79 -4.15 1.99
CA GLN A 79 20.13 -2.77 1.64
C GLN A 79 19.82 -2.50 0.17
N GLY A 80 19.01 -1.49 -0.09
CA GLY A 80 18.55 -1.13 -1.44
C GLY A 80 17.19 -1.71 -1.83
N ASP A 81 16.59 -2.61 -1.05
CA ASP A 81 15.26 -3.16 -1.33
C ASP A 81 14.21 -2.05 -1.37
N ARG A 82 13.36 -2.05 -2.39
CA ARG A 82 12.24 -1.12 -2.48
C ARG A 82 11.14 -1.55 -1.51
N LEU A 83 10.80 -0.65 -0.59
CA LEU A 83 9.79 -0.92 0.42
C LEU A 83 8.50 -0.16 0.14
N TYR A 84 7.40 -0.83 0.47
CA TYR A 84 6.06 -0.29 0.33
C TYR A 84 5.28 -0.48 1.62
N ILE A 85 4.44 0.48 1.95
CA ILE A 85 3.43 0.31 3.00
C ILE A 85 2.13 -0.09 2.34
N LYS A 86 1.59 -1.22 2.79
CA LYS A 86 0.31 -1.74 2.37
C LYS A 86 -0.75 -1.56 3.45
N ARG A 87 -1.93 -1.08 3.07
CA ARG A 87 -3.12 -0.98 3.91
C ARG A 87 -4.13 -2.04 3.47
N ILE A 88 -4.58 -2.86 4.42
CA ILE A 88 -5.50 -3.98 4.20
C ILE A 88 -6.74 -3.78 5.04
N MET A 89 -7.92 -3.87 4.42
CA MET A 89 -9.20 -3.85 5.14
C MET A 89 -9.49 -5.27 5.63
N LEU A 90 -9.60 -5.45 6.94
CA LEU A 90 -10.00 -6.72 7.55
C LEU A 90 -11.43 -6.61 8.07
N SER A 91 -12.25 -7.62 7.80
CA SER A 91 -13.63 -7.72 8.24
C SER A 91 -13.85 -9.06 8.94
N PRO A 92 -13.46 -9.22 10.22
CA PRO A 92 -13.56 -10.49 10.93
C PRO A 92 -15.01 -10.93 11.26
N GLY A 93 -16.03 -10.25 10.72
CA GLY A 93 -17.43 -10.58 10.88
C GLY A 93 -18.34 -9.58 10.13
N PRO A 94 -19.66 -9.68 10.31
CA PRO A 94 -20.64 -8.84 9.61
C PRO A 94 -20.75 -7.41 10.15
N VAL A 95 -20.13 -7.08 11.28
CA VAL A 95 -20.38 -5.83 12.03
C VAL A 95 -19.15 -4.91 12.12
N SER A 96 -17.93 -5.43 11.99
CA SER A 96 -16.72 -4.64 12.19
C SER A 96 -15.74 -4.78 11.04
N THR A 97 -15.22 -3.64 10.60
CA THR A 97 -14.07 -3.53 9.71
C THR A 97 -12.98 -2.72 10.39
N TYR A 98 -11.73 -3.10 10.17
CA TYR A 98 -10.58 -2.32 10.62
C TYR A 98 -9.46 -2.34 9.57
N TRP A 99 -8.57 -1.35 9.66
CA TRP A 99 -7.42 -1.23 8.77
C TRP A 99 -6.18 -1.80 9.44
N GLU A 100 -5.54 -2.75 8.77
CA GLU A 100 -4.21 -3.21 9.11
C GLU A 100 -3.18 -2.61 8.14
N TYR A 101 -1.99 -2.31 8.65
CA TYR A 101 -0.89 -1.77 7.87
C TYR A 101 0.31 -2.71 7.93
N GLN A 102 0.98 -2.91 6.80
CA GLN A 102 2.14 -3.78 6.66
C GLN A 102 3.22 -3.04 5.86
N VAL A 103 4.49 -3.28 6.16
CA VAL A 103 5.60 -2.96 5.24
C VAL A 103 5.98 -4.21 4.47
N GLU A 104 6.15 -4.10 3.17
CA GLU A 104 6.46 -5.23 2.28
C GLU A 104 7.56 -4.86 1.27
N SER A 105 8.29 -5.88 0.81
CA SER A 105 9.25 -5.80 -0.29
C SER A 105 8.53 -5.63 -1.64
N ASP A 106 9.28 -5.25 -2.68
CA ASP A 106 8.74 -5.02 -4.04
C ASP A 106 7.98 -6.23 -4.59
N ASP A 107 8.47 -7.43 -4.33
CA ASP A 107 7.92 -8.73 -4.73
C ASP A 107 6.96 -9.33 -3.68
N ASN A 108 6.71 -8.63 -2.57
CA ASN A 108 5.90 -9.07 -1.42
C ASN A 108 6.37 -10.39 -0.77
N SER A 109 7.62 -10.80 -0.96
CA SER A 109 8.17 -12.02 -0.33
C SER A 109 8.47 -11.82 1.15
N ILE A 110 8.80 -10.60 1.56
CA ILE A 110 9.08 -10.23 2.94
C ILE A 110 8.07 -9.15 3.35
N PHE A 111 7.34 -9.38 4.44
CA PHE A 111 6.43 -8.38 4.99
C PHE A 111 6.36 -8.43 6.52
N TYR A 112 6.10 -7.28 7.13
CA TYR A 112 5.92 -7.14 8.58
C TYR A 112 4.72 -6.26 8.89
N LYS A 113 3.96 -6.61 9.92
CA LYS A 113 2.86 -5.77 10.42
C LYS A 113 3.42 -4.53 11.10
N LEU A 114 2.88 -3.37 10.77
CA LEU A 114 3.30 -2.11 11.38
C LEU A 114 2.69 -1.92 12.77
N SER A 115 3.45 -1.30 13.68
CA SER A 115 2.93 -0.84 14.96
C SER A 115 2.03 0.37 14.77
N GLU A 116 1.02 0.58 15.60
CA GLU A 116 0.05 1.68 15.41
C GLU A 116 0.69 3.08 15.33
N PHE A 117 1.83 3.27 15.99
CA PHE A 117 2.54 4.54 16.09
C PHE A 117 3.86 4.54 15.31
N GLN A 118 4.22 5.71 14.77
CA GLN A 118 5.58 6.01 14.32
C GLN A 118 6.53 6.07 15.52
N HIS A 119 7.75 5.55 15.34
CA HIS A 119 8.75 5.47 16.41
C HIS A 119 9.02 6.83 17.08
N ASP A 120 9.24 7.89 16.28
CA ASP A 120 9.71 9.18 16.80
C ASP A 120 8.59 10.23 17.02
N ARG A 121 7.42 10.07 16.38
CA ARG A 121 6.46 11.19 16.25
C ARG A 121 5.11 10.99 16.93
N LYS A 122 4.86 9.86 17.60
CA LYS A 122 3.52 9.49 18.16
C LYS A 122 2.37 9.63 17.15
N ASN A 123 2.69 9.74 15.86
CA ASN A 123 1.72 9.90 14.79
C ASN A 123 1.19 8.52 14.42
N LEU A 124 -0.12 8.44 14.18
CA LEU A 124 -0.75 7.21 13.70
C LEU A 124 -0.32 6.92 12.27
N ILE A 125 0.00 5.66 12.00
CA ILE A 125 0.34 5.18 10.65
C ILE A 125 -0.78 5.45 9.64
N ARG A 126 -2.03 5.48 10.11
CA ARG A 126 -3.18 5.87 9.29
C ARG A 126 -2.98 7.20 8.57
N ASN A 127 -2.26 8.15 9.16
CA ASN A 127 -2.05 9.49 8.58
C ASN A 127 -1.11 9.50 7.36
N TRP A 128 -0.48 8.37 7.01
CA TRP A 128 0.29 8.26 5.76
C TRP A 128 -0.59 8.03 4.51
N PHE A 129 -1.89 7.75 4.70
CA PHE A 129 -2.91 7.57 3.68
C PHE A 129 -4.01 8.62 3.83
#